data_AF-A0A7C1ZHB7-F1
#
_entry.id   AF-A0A7C1ZHB7-F1
#
_cell.length_a   1.000
_cell.length_b   1.000
_cell.length_c   1.000
_cell.angle_alpha   90.00
_cell.angle_beta   90.00
_cell.angle_gamma   90.00
#
_symmetry.space_group_name_H-M   'P 1'
#
loop_
_entity.id
_entity.type
_entity.pdbx_description
1 polymer ?
#
loop_
_entity_poly.entity_id
_entity_poly.type
_entity_poly.pdbx_seq_one_letter_code
_entity_poly.pdbx_strand_id
1 'polypeptide(L)'
;MVLDNSYAYHKHKMDKILDLVLTKNKPGSQTRDLYQRENEIIRIGRNINKDMADYEFVGIAHFSEYGVQIIREIYNEYKLKHKGIFHDADSFEKASFTDLIQEVVDRGFRVDILEVHKGWFEIHNRNDIGHAERLI
;
A
#
# COMPACT_ATOMS: atom_id res chain seq x y z
N MET A 1 6.35 5.04 -1.16
CA MET A 1 5.66 3.84 -1.66
C MET A 1 4.92 4.17 -2.94
N VAL A 2 4.87 3.26 -3.91
CA VAL A 2 4.19 3.49 -5.18
C VAL A 2 2.71 3.19 -5.02
N LEU A 3 1.86 4.17 -5.32
CA LEU A 3 0.41 4.13 -5.09
C LEU A 3 -0.37 4.44 -6.37
N ASP A 4 -1.38 3.64 -6.69
CA ASP A 4 -2.23 3.82 -7.87
C ASP A 4 -3.59 4.44 -7.49
N ASN A 5 -3.94 5.54 -8.15
CA ASN A 5 -5.21 6.25 -7.93
C ASN A 5 -6.36 5.79 -8.86
N SER A 6 -6.08 4.81 -9.73
CA SER A 6 -7.00 4.35 -10.76
C SER A 6 -7.76 3.08 -10.37
N TYR A 7 -7.52 2.56 -9.16
CA TYR A 7 -8.13 1.34 -8.65
C TYR A 7 -9.67 1.34 -8.69
N ALA A 8 -10.31 2.49 -8.48
CA ALA A 8 -11.76 2.64 -8.59
C ALA A 8 -12.31 2.32 -10.00
N TYR A 9 -11.47 2.42 -11.03
CA TYR A 9 -11.83 2.13 -12.42
C TYR A 9 -11.50 0.69 -12.85
N HIS A 10 -10.77 -0.07 -12.03
CA HIS A 10 -10.48 -1.49 -12.29
C HIS A 10 -11.72 -2.34 -12.01
N LYS A 11 -12.63 -2.44 -12.99
CA LYS A 11 -13.79 -3.37 -12.96
C LYS A 11 -13.40 -4.85 -12.87
N HIS A 12 -12.11 -5.16 -13.07
CA HIS A 12 -11.56 -6.49 -12.93
C HIS A 12 -10.97 -6.63 -11.53
N LYS A 13 -11.74 -7.17 -10.57
CA LYS A 13 -11.29 -7.78 -9.29
C LYS A 13 -12.50 -7.83 -8.34
N MET A 14 -13.45 -8.73 -8.59
CA MET A 14 -14.48 -9.02 -7.57
C MET A 14 -13.90 -9.83 -6.39
N ASP A 15 -12.76 -10.52 -6.59
CA ASP A 15 -12.25 -11.50 -5.62
C ASP A 15 -10.88 -11.18 -4.97
N LYS A 16 -10.19 -10.08 -5.35
CA LYS A 16 -8.90 -9.70 -4.71
C LYS A 16 -9.14 -8.69 -3.59
N ILE A 17 -8.59 -8.99 -2.41
CA ILE A 17 -8.48 -8.06 -1.29
C ILE A 17 -7.37 -7.06 -1.66
N LEU A 18 -7.69 -5.77 -1.63
CA LEU A 18 -6.76 -4.70 -1.99
C LEU A 18 -6.10 -4.14 -0.74
N ASP A 19 -4.83 -3.75 -0.86
CA ASP A 19 -4.16 -2.89 0.11
C ASP A 19 -4.47 -1.44 -0.25
N LEU A 20 -5.32 -0.81 0.56
CA LEU A 20 -5.82 0.53 0.31
C LEU A 20 -5.09 1.55 1.16
N VAL A 21 -5.04 2.79 0.69
CA VAL A 21 -4.27 3.87 1.32
C VAL A 21 -5.11 5.14 1.43
N LEU A 22 -5.04 5.76 2.60
CA LEU A 22 -5.45 7.14 2.83
C LEU A 22 -4.19 8.01 2.97
N THR A 23 -4.24 9.20 2.40
CA THR A 23 -3.11 10.13 2.41
C THR A 23 -3.50 11.46 3.03
N LYS A 24 -2.49 12.24 3.44
CA LYS A 24 -2.72 13.53 4.09
C LYS A 24 -3.43 14.53 3.19
N ASN A 25 -3.04 14.59 1.92
CA ASN A 25 -3.68 15.42 0.90
C ASN A 25 -4.44 14.52 -0.08
N LYS A 26 -5.71 14.85 -0.37
CA LYS A 26 -6.50 14.08 -1.34
C LYS A 26 -5.90 14.14 -2.76
N PRO A 27 -6.04 13.06 -3.56
CA PRO A 27 -5.59 13.06 -4.95
C PRO A 27 -6.21 14.23 -5.71
N GLY A 28 -5.40 14.90 -6.51
CA GLY A 28 -5.90 15.98 -7.35
C GLY A 28 -6.78 15.46 -8.48
N SER A 29 -7.66 16.33 -8.97
CA SER A 29 -8.52 16.03 -10.12
C SER A 29 -7.76 15.95 -11.46
N GLN A 30 -6.51 16.44 -11.50
CA GLN A 30 -5.68 16.48 -12.70
C GLN A 30 -4.66 15.35 -12.68
N THR A 31 -4.58 14.61 -13.78
CA THR A 31 -3.74 13.41 -13.93
C THR A 31 -2.41 13.67 -14.64
N ARG A 32 -2.15 14.91 -15.07
CA ARG A 32 -0.96 15.30 -15.82
C ARG A 32 -0.30 16.52 -15.18
N ASP A 33 0.32 16.28 -14.02
CA ASP A 33 1.17 17.28 -13.38
C ASP A 33 2.62 17.07 -13.80
N LEU A 34 3.31 18.16 -14.09
CA LEU A 34 4.74 18.15 -14.42
C LEU A 34 5.60 17.85 -13.18
N TYR A 35 5.06 18.09 -11.99
CA TYR A 35 5.73 17.93 -10.71
C TYR A 35 5.00 16.91 -9.85
N GLN A 36 5.79 16.03 -9.22
CA GLN A 36 5.26 15.14 -8.20
C GLN A 36 4.90 15.96 -6.96
N ARG A 37 3.65 15.82 -6.51
CA ARG A 37 3.19 16.46 -5.28
C ARG A 37 3.68 15.65 -4.10
N GLU A 38 4.38 16.32 -3.18
CA GLU A 38 4.71 15.71 -1.89
C GLU A 38 3.43 15.35 -1.14
N ASN A 39 3.35 14.11 -0.69
CA ASN A 39 2.25 13.62 0.10
C ASN A 39 2.71 12.40 0.90
N GLU A 40 2.01 12.14 2.00
CA GLU A 40 2.37 11.09 2.96
C GLU A 40 1.17 10.22 3.29
N ILE A 41 1.46 8.97 3.61
CA ILE A 41 0.46 7.99 4.06
C ILE A 41 0.01 8.34 5.47
N ILE A 42 -1.31 8.38 5.70
CA ILE A 42 -1.91 8.48 7.04
C ILE A 42 -2.49 7.14 7.51
N ARG A 43 -2.89 6.28 6.57
CA ARG A 43 -3.39 4.93 6.84
C ARG A 43 -3.17 4.05 5.63
N ILE A 44 -2.77 2.81 5.86
CA ILE A 44 -2.64 1.76 4.85
C ILE A 44 -3.15 0.43 5.44
N GLY A 45 -3.88 -0.34 4.65
CA GLY A 45 -4.37 -1.66 5.08
C GLY A 45 -5.49 -2.20 4.22
N ARG A 46 -5.96 -3.39 4.58
CA ARG A 46 -6.98 -4.15 3.84
C ARG A 46 -8.39 -3.83 4.33
N ASN A 47 -8.53 -3.35 5.57
CA ASN A 47 -9.83 -3.00 6.17
C ASN A 47 -10.25 -1.52 5.95
N ILE A 48 -9.70 -0.83 4.95
CA ILE A 48 -10.15 0.52 4.59
C ILE A 48 -11.35 0.42 3.65
N ASN A 49 -12.35 1.29 3.84
CA ASN A 49 -13.49 1.36 2.92
C ASN A 49 -13.00 1.84 1.54
N LYS A 50 -13.29 1.04 0.50
CA LYS A 50 -12.97 1.33 -0.91
C LYS A 50 -13.48 2.69 -1.39
N ASP A 51 -14.63 3.14 -0.88
CA ASP A 51 -15.24 4.43 -1.24
C ASP A 51 -14.57 5.63 -0.58
N MET A 52 -13.76 5.39 0.47
CA MET A 52 -13.03 6.44 1.20
C MET A 52 -11.54 6.46 0.86
N ALA A 53 -10.99 5.34 0.40
CA ALA A 53 -9.59 5.21 0.06
C ALA A 53 -9.20 6.18 -1.07
N ASP A 54 -7.94 6.60 -1.03
CA ASP A 54 -7.38 7.51 -2.02
C ASP A 54 -6.62 6.74 -3.10
N TYR A 55 -5.98 5.63 -2.72
CA TYR A 55 -5.12 4.83 -3.59
C TYR A 55 -5.12 3.33 -3.25
N GLU A 56 -4.63 2.50 -4.17
CA GLU A 56 -4.18 1.12 -3.96
C GLU A 56 -2.64 1.07 -3.88
N PHE A 57 -2.09 0.31 -2.93
CA PHE A 57 -0.66 0.01 -2.90
C PHE A 57 -0.34 -1.07 -3.93
N VAL A 58 0.61 -0.79 -4.83
CA VAL A 58 0.90 -1.65 -5.99
C VAL A 58 1.98 -2.72 -5.73
N GLY A 59 2.47 -2.83 -4.50
CA GLY A 59 3.53 -3.78 -4.13
C GLY A 59 4.96 -3.26 -4.30
N ILE A 60 5.17 -1.99 -4.67
CA ILE A 60 6.51 -1.40 -4.85
C ILE A 60 6.80 -0.35 -3.78
N ALA A 61 7.82 -0.59 -2.97
CA ALA A 61 8.30 0.34 -1.96
C ALA A 61 9.82 0.57 -2.11
N HIS A 62 10.24 1.79 -1.80
CA HIS A 62 11.64 2.20 -1.77
C HIS A 62 11.97 2.67 -0.35
N PHE A 63 13.12 2.25 0.16
CA PHE A 63 13.57 2.56 1.51
C PHE A 63 14.97 3.15 1.50
N SER A 64 15.16 4.22 2.28
CA SER A 64 16.50 4.66 2.65
C SER A 64 17.12 3.69 3.67
N GLU A 65 18.42 3.78 3.89
CA GLU A 65 19.10 3.00 4.93
C GLU A 65 18.46 3.20 6.31
N TYR A 66 18.11 4.45 6.64
CA TYR A 66 17.40 4.78 7.87
C TYR A 66 15.99 4.16 7.92
N GLY A 67 15.24 4.19 6.82
CA GLY A 67 13.93 3.54 6.73
C GLY A 67 14.01 2.02 6.95
N VAL A 68 15.03 1.37 6.39
CA VAL A 68 15.29 -0.06 6.63
C VAL A 68 15.61 -0.31 8.10
N GLN A 69 16.41 0.55 8.74
CA GLN A 69 16.72 0.42 10.16
C GLN A 69 15.45 0.47 11.03
N ILE A 70 14.58 1.47 10.81
CA ILE A 70 13.31 1.61 11.54
C ILE A 70 12.46 0.33 11.42
N ILE A 71 12.27 -0.16 10.19
CA ILE A 71 11.44 -1.35 9.93
C ILE A 71 12.03 -2.59 10.61
N ARG A 72 13.35 -2.75 10.58
CA ARG A 72 14.04 -3.87 11.25
C ARG A 72 13.87 -3.82 12.76
N GLU A 73 13.98 -2.64 13.36
CA GLU A 73 13.81 -2.46 14.80
C GLU A 73 12.38 -2.80 15.24
N ILE A 74 11.37 -2.27 14.55
CA ILE A 74 9.95 -2.58 14.80
C ILE A 74 9.71 -4.08 14.64
N TYR A 75 10.18 -4.68 13.55
CA TYR A 75 10.00 -6.11 13.30
C TYR A 75 10.59 -6.97 14.42
N ASN A 76 11.82 -6.67 14.86
CA ASN A 76 12.48 -7.42 15.91
C ASN A 76 11.81 -7.27 17.27
N GLU A 77 11.25 -6.08 17.55
CA GLU A 77 10.49 -5.82 18.77
C GLU A 77 9.25 -6.72 18.85
N TYR A 78 8.43 -6.72 17.80
CA TYR A 78 7.19 -7.49 17.75
C TYR A 78 7.44 -8.99 17.66
N LYS A 79 8.47 -9.42 16.91
CA LYS A 79 8.85 -10.84 16.79
C LYS A 79 9.11 -11.52 18.13
N LEU A 80 9.63 -10.79 19.11
CA LEU A 80 10.02 -11.36 20.41
C LEU A 80 8.92 -11.27 21.48
N LYS A 81 7.97 -10.33 21.33
CA LYS A 81 7.12 -9.89 22.44
C LYS A 81 5.63 -9.91 22.17
N HIS A 82 5.21 -9.94 20.91
CA HIS A 82 3.81 -9.69 20.59
C HIS A 82 2.90 -10.89 20.83
N LYS A 83 1.72 -10.62 21.40
CA LYS A 83 0.61 -11.57 21.49
C LYS A 83 -0.68 -10.81 21.18
N GLY A 84 -1.49 -11.38 20.30
CA GLY A 84 -2.79 -10.81 19.90
C GLY A 84 -2.73 -10.12 18.54
N ILE A 85 -3.82 -9.41 18.22
CA ILE A 85 -4.05 -8.75 16.93
C ILE A 85 -2.95 -7.73 16.64
N PHE A 86 -2.55 -7.63 15.38
CA PHE A 86 -1.61 -6.65 14.86
C PHE A 86 -2.20 -6.01 13.61
N HIS A 87 -2.74 -4.80 13.76
CA HIS A 87 -3.54 -4.09 12.75
C HIS A 87 -4.65 -4.96 12.15
N ASP A 88 -4.57 -5.29 10.85
CA ASP A 88 -5.58 -6.09 10.16
C ASP A 88 -5.35 -7.60 10.32
N ALA A 89 -4.25 -8.03 10.96
CA ALA A 89 -3.91 -9.43 11.15
C ALA A 89 -4.22 -9.95 12.56
N ASP A 90 -4.67 -11.20 12.65
CA ASP A 90 -4.97 -11.87 13.94
C ASP A 90 -3.74 -12.00 14.85
N SER A 91 -2.53 -11.99 14.26
CA SER A 91 -1.26 -12.03 14.97
C SER A 91 -0.13 -11.44 14.13
N PHE A 92 0.97 -11.10 14.77
CA PHE A 92 2.16 -10.57 14.08
C PHE A 92 2.74 -11.56 13.07
N GLU A 93 2.68 -12.87 13.34
CA GLU A 93 3.15 -13.91 12.41
C GLU A 93 2.32 -14.00 11.13
N LYS A 94 1.06 -13.54 11.18
CA LYS A 94 0.15 -13.46 10.02
C LYS A 94 0.08 -12.06 9.41
N ALA A 95 0.84 -11.11 9.96
CA ALA A 95 0.86 -9.74 9.48
C ALA A 95 1.34 -9.68 8.04
N SER A 96 0.64 -8.88 7.24
CA SER A 96 1.09 -8.51 5.90
C SER A 96 2.16 -7.41 5.99
N PHE A 97 2.80 -7.13 4.85
CA PHE A 97 3.74 -6.03 4.77
C PHE A 97 3.08 -4.67 5.10
N THR A 98 1.83 -4.46 4.68
CA THR A 98 1.10 -3.21 4.94
C THR A 98 0.74 -3.03 6.41
N ASP A 99 0.51 -4.12 7.14
CA ASP A 99 0.37 -4.07 8.61
C ASP A 99 1.65 -3.54 9.26
N LEU A 100 2.83 -3.99 8.82
CA LEU A 100 4.11 -3.50 9.35
C LEU A 100 4.35 -2.02 8.99
N ILE A 101 3.97 -1.59 7.79
CA ILE A 101 4.05 -0.18 7.39
C ILE A 101 3.06 0.67 8.19
N GLN A 102 1.86 0.17 8.51
CA GLN A 102 0.93 0.88 9.35
C GLN A 102 1.53 1.16 10.73
N GLU A 103 2.24 0.19 11.33
CA GLU A 103 2.96 0.41 12.59
C GLU A 103 4.04 1.50 12.46
N VAL A 104 4.75 1.56 11.34
CA VAL A 104 5.73 2.65 11.06
C VAL A 104 5.04 4.02 11.06
N VAL A 105 3.88 4.12 10.42
CA VAL A 105 3.06 5.35 10.37
C VAL A 105 2.51 5.70 11.76
N ASP A 106 1.99 4.72 12.51
CA ASP A 106 1.43 4.92 13.85
C ASP A 106 2.50 5.37 14.86
N ARG A 107 3.76 4.97 14.66
CA ARG A 107 4.92 5.46 15.43
C ARG A 107 5.39 6.87 15.02
N GLY A 108 4.75 7.49 14.03
CA GLY A 108 5.01 8.87 13.60
C GLY A 108 6.12 9.02 12.57
N PHE A 109 6.59 7.93 11.96
CA PHE A 109 7.56 8.03 10.87
C PHE A 109 6.84 8.35 9.55
N ARG A 110 7.36 9.34 8.83
CA ARG A 110 6.83 9.76 7.53
C ARG A 110 7.08 8.68 6.47
N VAL A 111 6.02 8.32 5.75
CA VAL A 111 6.07 7.43 4.58
C VAL A 111 5.53 8.18 3.37
N ASP A 112 6.43 8.64 2.51
CA ASP A 112 6.09 9.38 1.30
C ASP A 112 5.49 8.50 0.21
N ILE A 113 4.71 9.10 -0.67
CA ILE A 113 4.07 8.42 -1.81
C ILE A 113 4.71 8.82 -3.15
N LEU A 114 4.72 7.86 -4.06
CA LEU A 114 4.94 8.06 -5.49
C LEU A 114 3.66 7.65 -6.20
N GLU A 115 2.88 8.65 -6.62
CA GLU A 115 1.62 8.41 -7.32
C GLU A 115 1.88 7.91 -8.75
N VAL A 116 1.17 6.87 -9.14
CA VAL A 116 1.11 6.34 -10.51
C VAL A 116 -0.35 6.26 -10.97
N HIS A 117 -0.55 6.24 -12.28
CA HIS A 117 -1.88 6.13 -12.88
C HIS A 117 -1.86 5.05 -13.97
N LYS A 118 -2.43 3.88 -13.67
CA LYS A 118 -2.50 2.73 -14.59
C LYS A 118 -1.11 2.25 -15.04
N GLY A 119 -1.08 1.35 -16.02
CA GLY A 119 0.15 0.90 -16.67
C GLY A 119 0.92 -0.18 -15.93
N TRP A 120 0.35 -0.75 -14.87
CA TRP A 120 0.91 -1.88 -14.14
C TRP A 120 -0.14 -2.99 -14.00
N PHE A 121 0.32 -4.23 -13.80
CA PHE A 121 -0.56 -5.38 -13.59
C PHE A 121 0.15 -6.42 -12.72
N GLU A 122 -0.54 -6.94 -11.70
CA GLU A 122 0.01 -7.96 -10.82
C GLU A 122 -0.38 -9.36 -11.28
N ILE A 123 0.62 -10.23 -11.49
CA ILE A 123 0.42 -11.61 -11.93
C ILE A 123 0.57 -12.55 -10.73
N HIS A 124 -0.56 -13.05 -10.22
CA HIS A 124 -0.58 -14.05 -9.14
C HIS A 124 -0.79 -15.48 -9.64
N ASN A 125 -1.48 -15.63 -10.77
CA ASN A 125 -1.85 -16.94 -11.32
C ASN A 125 -1.85 -16.94 -12.85
N ARG A 126 -2.10 -18.10 -13.46
CA ARG A 126 -2.12 -18.24 -14.93
C ARG A 126 -3.24 -17.42 -15.60
N ASN A 127 -4.37 -17.20 -14.95
CA ASN A 127 -5.44 -16.39 -15.52
C ASN A 127 -5.01 -14.92 -15.63
N ASP A 128 -4.25 -14.43 -14.65
CA ASP A 128 -3.69 -13.07 -14.67
C ASP A 128 -2.81 -12.83 -15.90
N ILE A 129 -2.07 -13.84 -16.39
CA ILE A 129 -1.26 -13.75 -17.63
C ILE A 129 -2.15 -13.43 -18.83
N GLY A 130 -3.24 -14.20 -19.04
CA GLY A 130 -4.13 -13.98 -20.17
C GLY A 130 -4.88 -12.64 -20.10
N HIS A 131 -5.04 -12.06 -18.91
CA HIS A 131 -5.53 -10.69 -18.76
C HIS A 131 -4.47 -9.66 -19.12
N ALA A 132 -3.22 -9.83 -18.66
CA ALA A 132 -2.11 -8.94 -18.97
C ALA A 132 -1.81 -8.88 -20.48
N GLU A 133 -1.83 -10.02 -21.18
CA GLU A 133 -1.61 -10.10 -22.63
C GLU A 133 -2.65 -9.32 -23.44
N ARG A 134 -3.88 -9.15 -22.95
CA ARG A 134 -4.92 -8.36 -23.63
C ARG A 134 -4.77 -6.85 -23.45
N LEU A 135 -3.90 -6.43 -22.54
CA LEU A 135 -3.64 -5.02 -22.23
C LEU A 135 -2.42 -4.48 -23.00
N ILE A 136 -1.66 -5.34 -23.69
CA ILE A 136 -0.50 -5.05 -24.53
C ILE A 136 -0.94 -5.06 -25.99
#